data_AF-A0A5B9Y5E2-F1
#
_entry.id   AF-A0A5B9Y5E2-F1
#
_cell.length_a   1.000
_cell.length_b   1.000
_cell.length_c   1.000
_cell.angle_alpha   90.00
_cell.angle_beta   90.00
_cell.angle_gamma   90.00
#
_symmetry.space_group_name_H-M   'P 1'
#
loop_
_entity.id
_entity.type
_entity.pdbx_description
1 polymer ?
#
loop_
_entity_poly.entity_id
_entity_poly.type
_entity_poly.pdbx_seq_one_letter_code
_entity_poly.pdbx_strand_id
1 'polypeptide(L)'
;MSKQSDLYVVELPIIRRNFSATNSAKFKGVLKIISNKFGIIKDWKITFHELWLDLSTTPSWFDGKKDIFKIREKLFEELNLKQIPRKNQNHNEIRHLNSNEIEIVNEFLNNRNKYRSTIKNILTVLKGSNPSGEVKNPWSAEMILDYSGNIKNFAVLIGDLISKRPNYFDLYEINAKKISLEEFTNLNEVIKKLFIFMQESKDSGQFKIYMEQVKDYYKKYCDYEKEAEKIARNERNKYSTNIIRYYTGQNIPCPFGFSWNDNWNYQKCHIYEYYMLRDKIEECLYTNNVNECNKYLAMISDPENFIPLPEELHRKFDKHTFTYVNGVLKVVNDEGKRIKELGLLNNYLVIQRPFFSDKKNYYFEMRNKTTNVF
;
A
#
# COMPACT_ATOMS: atom_id res chain seq x y z
N MET A 1 -17.85 -21.39 -5.46
CA MET A 1 -16.39 -21.22 -5.28
C MET A 1 -16.13 -19.85 -4.69
N SER A 2 -15.74 -19.77 -3.41
CA SER A 2 -15.38 -18.48 -2.79
C SER A 2 -14.10 -17.98 -3.46
N LYS A 3 -14.16 -16.82 -4.12
CA LYS A 3 -12.97 -16.18 -4.69
C LYS A 3 -12.03 -15.84 -3.53
N GLN A 4 -10.90 -16.52 -3.47
CA GLN A 4 -9.82 -16.21 -2.54
C GLN A 4 -9.35 -14.78 -2.81
N SER A 5 -9.26 -13.96 -1.76
CA SER A 5 -8.70 -12.60 -1.86
C SER A 5 -7.32 -12.65 -2.53
N ASP A 6 -7.08 -11.83 -3.54
CA ASP A 6 -5.77 -11.70 -4.18
C ASP A 6 -4.74 -10.98 -3.30
N LEU A 7 -5.22 -10.35 -2.21
CA LEU A 7 -4.41 -9.68 -1.21
C LEU A 7 -4.42 -10.44 0.12
N TYR A 8 -3.29 -10.40 0.78
CA TYR A 8 -3.04 -11.00 2.08
C TYR A 8 -2.51 -9.96 3.06
N VAL A 9 -2.94 -10.06 4.32
CA VAL A 9 -2.39 -9.28 5.42
C VAL A 9 -1.66 -10.22 6.37
N VAL A 10 -0.43 -9.84 6.72
CA VAL A 10 0.39 -10.54 7.73
C VAL A 10 0.68 -9.55 8.85
N GLU A 11 0.46 -9.98 10.08
CA GLU A 11 0.81 -9.21 11.27
C GLU A 11 2.03 -9.82 11.93
N LEU A 12 3.05 -8.99 12.14
CA LEU A 12 4.37 -9.40 12.60
C LEU A 12 4.68 -8.65 13.90
N PRO A 13 4.48 -9.26 15.08
CA PRO A 13 5.09 -8.82 16.32
C PRO A 13 6.57 -8.52 16.14
N ILE A 14 6.98 -7.30 16.49
CA ILE A 14 8.37 -6.84 16.38
C ILE A 14 8.87 -6.30 17.72
N ILE A 15 10.15 -6.52 17.98
CA ILE A 15 10.84 -6.06 19.18
C ILE A 15 12.27 -5.63 18.85
N ARG A 16 12.81 -4.70 19.63
CA ARG A 16 14.25 -4.40 19.61
C ARG A 16 15.02 -5.59 20.15
N ARG A 17 15.98 -6.14 19.38
CA ARG A 17 16.86 -7.22 19.88
C ARG A 17 17.54 -6.81 21.18
N ASN A 18 17.64 -7.74 22.13
CA ASN A 18 18.20 -7.50 23.45
C ASN A 18 17.46 -6.35 24.17
N PHE A 19 16.14 -6.27 24.00
CA PHE A 19 15.27 -5.23 24.54
C PHE A 19 15.61 -4.85 25.99
N SER A 20 15.77 -5.85 26.87
CA SER A 20 16.08 -5.64 28.29
C SER A 20 17.50 -5.15 28.53
N ALA A 21 18.48 -5.56 27.71
CA ALA A 21 19.90 -5.32 27.93
C ALA A 21 20.50 -4.15 27.11
N THR A 22 19.82 -3.68 26.06
CA THR A 22 20.34 -2.59 25.23
C THR A 22 20.25 -1.25 25.96
N ASN A 23 21.24 -0.39 25.76
CA ASN A 23 21.29 0.99 26.25
C ASN A 23 20.93 2.02 25.16
N SER A 24 20.41 1.55 24.02
CA SER A 24 20.01 2.34 22.86
C SER A 24 18.48 2.49 22.81
N ALA A 25 17.95 3.16 21.78
CA ALA A 25 16.51 3.15 21.46
C ALA A 25 15.92 1.72 21.52
N LYS A 26 14.73 1.59 22.12
CA LYS A 26 14.01 0.33 22.37
C LYS A 26 12.60 0.45 21.83
N PHE A 27 12.00 -0.66 21.43
CA PHE A 27 10.59 -0.68 21.07
C PHE A 27 10.01 -2.08 21.14
N LYS A 28 8.69 -2.13 21.27
CA LYS A 28 7.84 -3.26 20.92
C LYS A 28 6.68 -2.75 20.07
N GLY A 29 6.26 -3.56 19.11
CA GLY A 29 5.24 -3.17 18.16
C GLY A 29 4.70 -4.32 17.33
N VAL A 30 3.86 -3.96 16.38
CA VAL A 30 3.38 -4.83 15.31
C VAL A 30 3.67 -4.16 13.98
N LEU A 31 4.27 -4.92 13.08
CA LEU A 31 4.40 -4.55 11.69
C LEU A 31 3.37 -5.33 10.87
N LYS A 32 2.45 -4.61 10.22
CA LYS A 32 1.50 -5.18 9.28
C LYS A 32 2.05 -5.02 7.88
N ILE A 33 1.99 -6.08 7.08
CA ILE A 33 2.32 -6.02 5.64
C ILE A 33 1.11 -6.48 4.83
N ILE A 34 0.95 -5.87 3.65
CA ILE A 34 0.01 -6.32 2.63
C ILE A 34 0.83 -6.93 1.51
N SER A 35 0.48 -8.14 1.11
CA SER A 35 1.10 -8.80 -0.04
C SER A 35 0.06 -9.32 -1.02
N ASN A 36 0.48 -9.55 -2.26
CA ASN A 36 -0.32 -10.33 -3.20
C ASN A 36 -0.07 -11.85 -3.05
N LYS A 37 -0.71 -12.65 -3.89
CA LYS A 37 -0.52 -14.11 -3.95
C LYS A 37 0.85 -14.62 -4.39
N PHE A 38 1.69 -13.75 -4.92
CA PHE A 38 3.07 -14.07 -5.29
C PHE A 38 4.06 -13.70 -4.18
N GLY A 39 3.57 -13.26 -3.02
CA GLY A 39 4.39 -12.85 -1.88
C GLY A 39 5.03 -11.47 -2.04
N ILE A 40 4.63 -10.68 -3.04
CA ILE A 40 5.14 -9.32 -3.23
C ILE A 40 4.46 -8.37 -2.24
N ILE A 41 5.25 -7.64 -1.46
CA ILE A 41 4.75 -6.66 -0.50
C ILE A 41 4.32 -5.39 -1.24
N LYS A 42 3.04 -5.06 -1.14
CA LYS A 42 2.42 -3.88 -1.76
C LYS A 42 2.40 -2.68 -0.80
N ASP A 43 2.30 -2.92 0.51
CA ASP A 43 2.34 -1.85 1.52
C ASP A 43 2.68 -2.38 2.92
N TRP A 44 2.98 -1.48 3.86
CA TRP A 44 3.31 -1.79 5.25
C TRP A 44 2.79 -0.71 6.23
N LYS A 45 2.48 -1.12 7.46
CA LYS A 45 2.07 -0.22 8.55
C LYS A 45 2.71 -0.68 9.85
N ILE A 46 3.31 0.23 10.61
CA ILE A 46 3.94 -0.08 11.90
C ILE A 46 3.13 0.51 13.05
N THR A 47 3.03 -0.20 14.16
CA THR A 47 2.37 0.31 15.36
C THR A 47 3.18 -0.08 16.57
N PHE A 48 3.81 0.90 17.22
CA PHE A 48 4.48 0.72 18.49
C PHE A 48 3.49 0.81 19.64
N HIS A 49 3.69 -0.02 20.66
CA HIS A 49 2.99 0.06 21.94
C HIS A 49 3.96 0.34 23.10
N GLU A 50 5.25 0.21 22.87
CA GLU A 50 6.31 0.57 23.82
C GLU A 50 7.47 1.17 23.01
N LEU A 51 7.98 2.35 23.39
CA LEU A 51 8.99 3.05 22.61
C LEU A 51 9.90 3.92 23.48
N TRP A 52 11.21 3.74 23.29
CA TRP A 52 12.25 4.61 23.82
C TRP A 52 13.00 5.22 22.66
N LEU A 53 13.05 6.54 22.64
CA LEU A 53 13.73 7.32 21.63
C LEU A 53 15.10 7.73 22.17
N ASP A 54 16.16 7.53 21.37
CA ASP A 54 17.45 8.17 21.66
C ASP A 54 17.34 9.61 21.18
N LEU A 55 17.73 10.60 21.97
CA LEU A 55 17.79 12.02 21.60
C LEU A 55 19.13 12.36 20.93
N SER A 56 20.16 11.55 21.17
CA SER A 56 21.50 11.76 20.62
C SER A 56 21.60 11.35 19.15
N THR A 57 22.12 12.25 18.31
CA THR A 57 22.35 12.04 16.88
C THR A 57 23.85 12.10 16.55
N THR A 58 24.29 11.29 15.59
CA THR A 58 25.68 11.31 15.08
C THR A 58 26.12 12.73 14.71
N PRO A 59 27.26 13.25 15.23
CA PRO A 59 27.66 14.66 15.01
C PRO A 59 27.74 15.08 13.53
N SER A 60 28.32 14.23 12.68
CA SER A 60 28.46 14.53 11.24
C SER A 60 27.15 14.70 10.48
N TRP A 61 26.00 14.37 11.09
CA TRP A 61 24.70 14.60 10.47
C TRP A 61 24.20 16.03 10.65
N PHE A 62 24.65 16.74 11.68
CA PHE A 62 24.34 18.16 11.88
C PHE A 62 24.98 19.00 10.78
N ASP A 63 26.22 18.66 10.41
CA ASP A 63 26.97 19.36 9.35
C ASP A 63 26.43 19.02 7.96
N GLY A 64 26.19 17.72 7.70
CA GLY A 64 25.80 17.24 6.38
C GLY A 64 24.30 17.32 6.07
N LYS A 65 23.44 17.56 7.08
CA LYS A 65 21.96 17.60 6.98
C LYS A 65 21.37 16.52 6.07
N LYS A 66 21.78 15.27 6.28
CA LYS A 66 21.28 14.10 5.53
C LYS A 66 19.75 14.02 5.58
N ASP A 67 19.11 13.44 4.58
CA ASP A 67 17.63 13.35 4.54
C ASP A 67 17.05 12.68 5.79
N ILE A 68 17.74 11.66 6.31
CA ILE A 68 17.33 10.98 7.54
C ILE A 68 17.41 11.88 8.79
N PHE A 69 18.36 12.81 8.82
CA PHE A 69 18.48 13.81 9.88
C PHE A 69 17.29 14.76 9.86
N LYS A 70 16.90 15.24 8.68
CA LYS A 70 15.73 16.11 8.48
C LYS A 70 14.42 15.40 8.83
N ILE A 71 14.28 14.12 8.46
CA ILE A 71 13.09 13.33 8.83
C ILE A 71 12.99 13.22 10.36
N ARG A 72 14.10 12.94 11.02
CA ARG A 72 14.15 12.86 12.48
C ARG A 72 13.88 14.22 13.13
N GLU A 73 14.38 15.31 12.56
CA GLU A 73 14.11 16.68 13.02
C GLU A 73 12.61 16.97 13.04
N LYS A 74 11.90 16.67 11.95
CA LYS A 74 10.44 16.82 11.89
C LYS A 74 9.69 15.99 12.93
N LEU A 75 10.11 14.73 13.16
CA LEU A 75 9.51 13.92 14.21
C LEU A 75 9.73 14.55 15.59
N PHE A 76 10.94 15.07 15.83
CA PHE A 76 11.28 15.71 17.10
C PHE A 76 10.49 17.00 17.31
N GLU A 77 10.27 17.80 16.26
CA GLU A 77 9.39 18.97 16.31
C GLU A 77 7.96 18.59 16.71
N GLU A 78 7.37 17.53 16.13
CA GLU A 78 6.02 17.07 16.50
C GLU A 78 5.94 16.56 17.95
N LEU A 79 7.06 16.06 18.49
CA LEU A 79 7.18 15.62 19.88
C LEU A 79 7.59 16.74 20.86
N ASN A 80 7.81 17.97 20.39
CA ASN A 80 8.41 19.07 21.16
C ASN A 80 9.77 18.68 21.79
N LEU A 81 10.59 17.95 21.04
CA LEU A 81 11.94 17.51 21.40
C LEU A 81 12.99 18.19 20.52
N LYS A 82 14.27 18.06 20.92
CA LYS A 82 15.41 18.50 20.12
C LYS A 82 16.43 17.38 19.97
N GLN A 83 16.98 17.27 18.77
CA GLN A 83 18.13 16.39 18.53
C GLN A 83 19.37 17.01 19.15
N ILE A 84 20.18 16.21 19.84
CA ILE A 84 21.42 16.68 20.47
C ILE A 84 22.63 15.96 19.86
N PRO A 85 23.79 16.63 19.72
CA PRO A 85 24.99 15.99 19.22
C PRO A 85 25.47 14.94 20.21
N ARG A 86 25.73 13.73 19.70
CA ARG A 86 26.23 12.62 20.50
C ARG A 86 27.66 12.91 21.00
N LYS A 87 27.89 12.82 22.31
CA LYS A 87 29.19 13.13 22.95
C LYS A 87 30.33 12.19 22.53
N ASN A 88 30.03 10.89 22.40
CA ASN A 88 30.96 9.87 21.93
C ASN A 88 30.17 8.67 21.34
N GLN A 89 30.83 7.72 20.68
CA GLN A 89 30.15 6.63 19.97
C GLN A 89 29.16 5.81 20.83
N ASN A 90 29.41 5.70 22.14
CA ASN A 90 28.63 4.86 23.06
C ASN A 90 27.62 5.66 23.91
N HIS A 91 27.62 6.99 23.82
CA HIS A 91 26.69 7.84 24.53
C HIS A 91 25.32 7.79 23.85
N ASN A 92 24.28 7.42 24.60
CA ASN A 92 22.89 7.52 24.19
C ASN A 92 22.14 8.35 25.23
N GLU A 93 21.16 9.13 24.80
CA GLU A 93 20.27 9.86 25.70
C GLU A 93 18.85 9.37 25.50
N ILE A 94 18.43 8.42 26.32
CA ILE A 94 17.22 7.66 26.09
C ILE A 94 16.04 8.26 26.85
N ARG A 95 14.94 8.55 26.14
CA ARG A 95 13.66 8.96 26.71
C ARG A 95 12.61 7.88 26.46
N HIS A 96 11.93 7.45 27.51
CA HIS A 96 10.72 6.62 27.40
C HIS A 96 9.55 7.52 26.99
N LEU A 97 8.87 7.17 25.90
CA LEU A 97 7.72 7.94 25.43
C LEU A 97 6.44 7.46 26.10
N ASN A 98 5.53 8.38 26.41
CA ASN A 98 4.20 8.07 26.90
C ASN A 98 3.24 7.69 25.74
N SER A 99 2.01 7.25 26.06
CA SER A 99 1.04 6.81 25.06
C SER A 99 0.73 7.85 23.99
N ASN A 100 0.53 9.12 24.36
CA ASN A 100 0.24 10.20 23.40
C ASN A 100 1.43 10.45 22.47
N GLU A 101 2.66 10.42 23.00
CA GLU A 101 3.88 10.56 22.20
C GLU A 101 4.07 9.38 21.25
N ILE A 102 3.72 8.16 21.68
CA ILE A 102 3.75 6.96 20.85
C ILE A 102 2.73 7.06 19.70
N GLU A 103 1.53 7.60 19.96
CA GLU A 103 0.54 7.86 18.91
C GLU A 103 1.07 8.84 17.86
N ILE A 104 1.70 9.93 18.27
CA ILE A 104 2.35 10.89 17.35
C ILE A 104 3.41 10.18 16.48
N VAL A 105 4.26 9.34 17.08
CA VAL A 105 5.27 8.57 16.32
C VAL A 105 4.59 7.61 15.33
N ASN A 106 3.56 6.89 15.75
CA ASN A 106 2.83 5.96 14.89
C ASN A 106 2.16 6.70 13.72
N GLU A 107 1.51 7.83 13.97
CA GLU A 107 0.92 8.66 12.91
C GLU A 107 1.98 9.21 11.96
N PHE A 108 3.09 9.72 12.50
CA PHE A 108 4.19 10.25 11.71
C PHE A 108 4.78 9.21 10.74
N LEU A 109 5.10 8.02 11.24
CA LEU A 109 5.76 6.96 10.45
C LEU A 109 4.83 6.32 9.42
N ASN A 110 3.52 6.27 9.70
CA ASN A 110 2.55 5.72 8.76
C ASN A 110 2.05 6.75 7.75
N ASN A 111 2.19 8.05 8.02
CA ASN A 111 1.83 9.10 7.07
C ASN A 111 2.90 9.28 5.98
N ARG A 112 2.54 8.93 4.73
CA ARG A 112 3.46 8.98 3.58
C ARG A 112 3.86 10.39 3.12
N ASN A 113 3.15 11.43 3.57
CA ASN A 113 3.58 12.80 3.35
C ASN A 113 4.64 13.26 4.36
N LYS A 114 4.63 12.68 5.56
CA LYS A 114 5.60 12.96 6.63
C LYS A 114 6.83 12.05 6.53
N TYR A 115 6.63 10.74 6.36
CA TYR A 115 7.66 9.73 6.31
C TYR A 115 7.78 9.05 4.93
N ARG A 116 8.73 9.54 4.13
CA ARG A 116 9.05 9.00 2.79
C ARG A 116 10.35 8.18 2.82
N SER A 117 10.39 7.16 3.67
CA SER A 117 11.57 6.32 3.84
C SER A 117 11.22 4.83 4.00
N THR A 118 12.24 4.00 4.16
CA THR A 118 12.11 2.54 4.29
C THR A 118 11.90 2.13 5.74
N ILE A 119 11.31 0.94 5.98
CA ILE A 119 11.16 0.38 7.34
C ILE A 119 12.50 0.32 8.07
N LYS A 120 13.58 -0.03 7.37
CA LYS A 120 14.95 -0.02 7.91
C LYS A 120 15.33 1.34 8.50
N ASN A 121 14.94 2.43 7.84
CA ASN A 121 15.24 3.77 8.30
C ASN A 121 14.44 4.19 9.53
N ILE A 122 13.43 3.44 9.96
CA ILE A 122 12.70 3.71 11.21
C ILE A 122 13.68 3.61 12.38
N LEU A 123 14.48 2.53 12.44
CA LEU A 123 15.52 2.38 13.46
C LEU A 123 16.49 3.56 13.49
N THR A 124 16.90 4.01 12.30
CA THR A 124 17.78 5.17 12.13
C THR A 124 17.16 6.45 12.68
N VAL A 125 15.87 6.67 12.41
CA VAL A 125 15.10 7.79 12.96
C VAL A 125 14.95 7.68 14.48
N LEU A 126 14.80 6.47 15.04
CA LEU A 126 14.63 6.29 16.47
C LEU A 126 15.95 6.41 17.27
N LYS A 127 17.06 5.94 16.69
CA LYS A 127 18.38 5.85 17.35
C LYS A 127 19.33 7.02 17.04
N GLY A 128 19.08 7.79 15.99
CA GLY A 128 19.97 8.89 15.57
C GLY A 128 21.34 8.41 15.03
N SER A 129 21.45 7.14 14.65
CA SER A 129 22.64 6.54 14.04
C SER A 129 22.23 5.44 13.07
N ASN A 130 23.07 5.17 12.06
CA ASN A 130 22.77 4.15 11.06
C ASN A 130 22.88 2.74 11.67
N PRO A 131 21.89 1.85 11.45
CA PRO A 131 22.09 0.43 11.68
C PRO A 131 23.17 -0.07 10.72
N SER A 132 24.20 -0.73 11.26
CA SER A 132 25.35 -1.22 10.48
C SER A 132 25.44 -2.75 10.54
N GLY A 133 26.08 -3.32 9.52
CA GLY A 133 26.46 -4.73 9.51
C GLY A 133 25.37 -5.73 9.12
N GLU A 134 24.08 -5.38 9.17
CA GLU A 134 22.99 -6.39 9.03
C GLU A 134 22.95 -7.09 7.66
N VAL A 135 23.44 -6.43 6.60
CA VAL A 135 23.56 -7.04 5.26
C VAL A 135 24.69 -8.08 5.21
N LYS A 136 25.78 -7.82 5.94
CA LYS A 136 26.92 -8.75 6.05
C LYS A 136 26.71 -9.82 7.12
N ASN A 137 25.95 -9.49 8.15
CA ASN A 137 25.64 -10.35 9.28
C ASN A 137 24.17 -10.12 9.70
N PRO A 138 23.21 -10.89 9.17
CA PRO A 138 21.80 -10.76 9.53
C PRO A 138 21.57 -10.82 11.04
N TRP A 139 22.40 -11.60 11.75
CA TRP A 139 22.41 -11.70 13.19
C TRP A 139 22.86 -10.42 13.91
N SER A 140 23.12 -9.31 13.22
CA SER A 140 23.30 -7.97 13.81
C SER A 140 22.06 -7.07 13.69
N ALA A 141 21.00 -7.49 12.99
CA ALA A 141 19.75 -6.72 12.85
C ALA A 141 19.14 -6.27 14.19
N GLU A 142 18.76 -5.00 14.29
CA GLU A 142 18.27 -4.44 15.56
C GLU A 142 16.77 -4.66 15.76
N MET A 143 15.98 -4.62 14.69
CA MET A 143 14.55 -4.95 14.69
C MET A 143 14.38 -6.44 14.40
N ILE A 144 13.78 -7.15 15.34
CA ILE A 144 13.54 -8.59 15.23
C ILE A 144 12.07 -8.93 15.42
N LEU A 145 11.68 -10.11 14.98
CA LEU A 145 10.38 -10.67 15.28
C LEU A 145 10.29 -11.08 16.76
N ASP A 146 9.19 -10.70 17.42
CA ASP A 146 8.90 -11.06 18.81
C ASP A 146 8.17 -12.41 18.89
N TYR A 147 8.86 -13.46 18.44
CA TYR A 147 8.36 -14.83 18.46
C TYR A 147 9.37 -15.75 19.15
N SER A 148 8.86 -16.83 19.75
CA SER A 148 9.67 -17.91 20.33
C SER A 148 10.41 -18.78 19.30
N GLY A 149 10.26 -18.50 18.00
CA GLY A 149 10.90 -19.23 16.91
C GLY A 149 12.33 -18.76 16.59
N ASN A 150 13.03 -19.53 15.74
CA ASN A 150 14.39 -19.20 15.27
C ASN A 150 14.45 -17.99 14.33
N ILE A 151 13.31 -17.51 13.84
CA ILE A 151 13.22 -16.41 12.86
C ILE A 151 13.36 -15.08 13.60
N LYS A 152 14.59 -14.54 13.65
CA LYS A 152 14.82 -13.25 14.32
C LYS A 152 14.73 -12.06 13.37
N ASN A 153 15.13 -12.14 12.09
CA ASN A 153 15.49 -10.91 11.34
C ASN A 153 14.63 -10.56 10.10
N PHE A 154 13.30 -10.69 10.18
CA PHE A 154 12.39 -10.42 9.04
C PHE A 154 12.46 -8.98 8.50
N ALA A 155 12.67 -8.00 9.37
CA ALA A 155 12.59 -6.57 9.02
C ALA A 155 13.65 -6.10 8.01
N VAL A 156 14.82 -6.76 7.98
CA VAL A 156 15.91 -6.43 7.03
C VAL A 156 15.48 -6.67 5.59
N LEU A 157 14.60 -7.65 5.38
CA LEU A 157 14.18 -8.05 4.05
C LEU A 157 13.25 -7.00 3.44
N ILE A 158 12.31 -6.47 4.22
CA ILE A 158 11.18 -5.72 3.69
C ILE A 158 11.60 -4.50 2.86
N GLY A 159 12.72 -3.84 3.21
CA GLY A 159 13.21 -2.70 2.43
C GLY A 159 13.49 -3.02 0.95
N ASP A 160 13.92 -4.25 0.66
CA ASP A 160 14.18 -4.74 -0.69
C ASP A 160 12.94 -5.43 -1.32
N LEU A 161 11.89 -5.69 -0.53
CA LEU A 161 10.67 -6.40 -0.95
C LEU A 161 9.45 -5.48 -1.20
N ILE A 162 9.55 -4.17 -0.99
CA ILE A 162 8.40 -3.27 -1.15
C ILE A 162 8.28 -2.80 -2.61
N SER A 163 7.11 -3.01 -3.22
CA SER A 163 6.74 -2.31 -4.46
C SER A 163 6.68 -0.81 -4.22
N LYS A 164 7.10 0.00 -5.21
CA LYS A 164 7.26 1.46 -5.08
C LYS A 164 5.95 2.25 -4.86
N ARG A 165 4.79 1.60 -4.67
CA ARG A 165 3.48 2.25 -4.48
C ARG A 165 2.84 1.94 -3.11
N PRO A 166 3.30 2.56 -2.01
CA PRO A 166 2.96 2.16 -0.63
C PRO A 166 1.72 2.85 -0.03
N ASN A 167 0.58 2.91 -0.73
CA ASN A 167 -0.63 3.58 -0.23
C ASN A 167 -1.88 2.68 -0.13
N TYR A 168 -1.74 1.37 0.01
CA TYR A 168 -2.91 0.50 0.14
C TYR A 168 -3.65 0.70 1.47
N PHE A 169 -2.94 0.89 2.59
CA PHE A 169 -3.55 1.08 3.91
C PHE A 169 -4.38 2.38 4.04
N ASP A 170 -4.02 3.42 3.28
CA ASP A 170 -4.68 4.72 3.34
C ASP A 170 -5.78 4.89 2.28
N LEU A 171 -5.72 4.12 1.18
CA LEU A 171 -6.65 4.27 0.06
C LEU A 171 -7.89 3.37 0.16
N TYR A 172 -7.82 2.24 0.87
CA TYR A 172 -8.89 1.23 0.84
C TYR A 172 -9.17 0.63 2.21
N GLU A 173 -10.45 0.34 2.50
CA GLU A 173 -10.79 -0.74 3.42
C GLU A 173 -10.36 -2.04 2.75
N ILE A 174 -9.12 -2.45 3.00
CA ILE A 174 -8.50 -3.57 2.29
C ILE A 174 -9.25 -4.86 2.64
N ASN A 175 -9.97 -5.39 1.67
CA ASN A 175 -10.44 -6.77 1.69
C ASN A 175 -9.25 -7.70 1.44
N ALA A 176 -8.46 -7.96 2.49
CA ALA A 176 -7.34 -8.90 2.45
C ALA A 176 -7.58 -10.05 3.42
N LYS A 177 -7.24 -11.26 2.97
CA LYS A 177 -7.26 -12.44 3.85
C LYS A 177 -6.08 -12.34 4.81
N LYS A 178 -6.35 -12.40 6.12
CA LYS A 178 -5.29 -12.54 7.12
C LYS A 178 -4.64 -13.91 6.97
N ILE A 179 -3.33 -13.94 6.85
CA ILE A 179 -2.53 -15.17 6.80
C ILE A 179 -1.39 -15.09 7.83
N SER A 180 -0.91 -16.25 8.25
CA SER A 180 0.27 -16.39 9.10
C SER A 180 1.56 -16.04 8.35
N LEU A 181 2.65 -15.82 9.10
CA LEU A 181 3.97 -15.65 8.52
C LEU A 181 4.37 -16.88 7.69
N GLU A 182 4.12 -18.10 8.20
CA GLU A 182 4.44 -19.34 7.48
C GLU A 182 3.73 -19.42 6.13
N GLU A 183 2.42 -19.17 6.11
CA GLU A 183 1.65 -19.11 4.85
C GLU A 183 2.22 -18.07 3.89
N PHE A 184 2.59 -16.88 4.38
CA PHE A 184 3.22 -15.84 3.56
C PHE A 184 4.54 -16.32 2.95
N THR A 185 5.41 -16.96 3.74
CA THR A 185 6.69 -17.45 3.24
C THR A 185 6.54 -18.55 2.19
N ASN A 186 5.44 -19.30 2.24
CA ASN A 186 5.13 -20.36 1.28
C ASN A 186 4.41 -19.85 0.02
N LEU A 187 4.10 -18.56 -0.10
CA LEU A 187 3.53 -17.99 -1.33
C LEU A 187 4.50 -18.06 -2.52
N ASN A 188 5.81 -18.12 -2.24
CA ASN A 188 6.84 -18.12 -3.27
C ASN A 188 8.09 -18.89 -2.82
N GLU A 189 8.62 -19.75 -3.68
CA GLU A 189 9.81 -20.57 -3.38
C GLU A 189 11.09 -19.75 -3.13
N VAL A 190 11.26 -18.59 -3.76
CA VAL A 190 12.41 -17.68 -3.50
C VAL A 190 12.32 -17.11 -2.09
N ILE A 191 11.11 -16.67 -1.70
CA ILE A 191 10.85 -16.19 -0.34
C ILE A 191 11.08 -17.34 0.65
N LYS A 192 10.46 -18.49 0.44
CA LYS A 192 10.62 -19.68 1.28
C LYS A 192 12.07 -20.07 1.50
N LYS A 193 12.88 -20.15 0.43
CA LYS A 193 14.30 -20.49 0.52
C LYS A 193 15.09 -19.47 1.32
N LEU A 194 14.84 -18.18 1.13
CA LEU A 194 15.43 -17.12 1.96
C LEU A 194 15.04 -17.29 3.43
N PHE A 195 13.78 -17.61 3.71
CA PHE A 195 13.28 -17.82 5.07
C PHE A 195 13.90 -19.03 5.76
N ILE A 196 14.00 -20.16 5.06
CA ILE A 196 14.69 -21.37 5.54
C ILE A 196 16.15 -21.05 5.80
N PHE A 197 16.82 -20.41 4.85
CA PHE A 197 18.23 -20.04 4.97
C PHE A 197 18.51 -19.19 6.22
N MET A 198 17.66 -18.20 6.50
CA MET A 198 17.80 -17.34 7.68
C MET A 198 17.61 -18.07 9.01
N GLN A 199 16.94 -19.21 9.01
CA GLN A 199 16.73 -20.04 10.20
C GLN A 199 17.89 -21.02 10.43
N GLU A 200 18.44 -21.56 9.35
CA GLU A 200 19.34 -22.71 9.41
C GLU A 200 20.82 -22.35 9.26
N SER A 201 21.15 -21.27 8.54
CA SER A 201 22.53 -20.97 8.16
C SER A 201 23.08 -19.70 8.80
N LYS A 202 24.33 -19.78 9.27
CA LYS A 202 25.14 -18.63 9.71
C LYS A 202 26.10 -18.13 8.62
N ASP A 203 26.07 -18.72 7.42
CA ASP A 203 26.99 -18.36 6.35
C ASP A 203 26.60 -17.04 5.67
N SER A 204 27.34 -15.98 5.97
CA SER A 204 27.16 -14.66 5.36
C SER A 204 27.30 -14.65 3.82
N GLY A 205 28.09 -15.57 3.24
CA GLY A 205 28.31 -15.63 1.79
C GLY A 205 27.06 -16.10 1.05
N GLN A 206 26.44 -17.19 1.52
CA GLN A 206 25.18 -17.68 0.97
C GLN A 206 24.03 -16.70 1.19
N PHE A 207 24.00 -15.97 2.32
CA PHE A 207 22.98 -14.94 2.56
C PHE A 207 22.95 -13.89 1.45
N LYS A 208 24.14 -13.43 1.02
CA LYS A 208 24.25 -12.43 -0.04
C LYS A 208 23.66 -12.94 -1.36
N ILE A 209 23.92 -14.20 -1.73
CA ILE A 209 23.39 -14.83 -2.94
C ILE A 209 21.86 -14.88 -2.89
N TYR A 210 21.28 -15.31 -1.77
CA TYR A 210 19.82 -15.32 -1.62
C TYR A 210 19.22 -13.92 -1.66
N MET A 211 19.86 -12.93 -1.04
CA MET A 211 19.43 -11.53 -1.14
C MET A 211 19.46 -10.99 -2.57
N GLU A 212 20.46 -11.37 -3.37
CA GLU A 212 20.52 -11.01 -4.79
C GLU A 212 19.39 -11.67 -5.59
N GLN A 213 19.13 -12.98 -5.39
CA GLN A 213 18.00 -13.67 -6.03
C GLN A 213 16.66 -13.05 -5.70
N VAL A 214 16.47 -12.63 -4.45
CA VAL A 214 15.27 -11.95 -3.99
C VAL A 214 15.16 -10.58 -4.64
N LYS A 215 16.23 -9.80 -4.68
CA LYS A 215 16.26 -8.51 -5.40
C LYS A 215 15.90 -8.66 -6.86
N ASP A 216 16.43 -9.67 -7.54
CA ASP A 216 16.12 -9.95 -8.94
C ASP A 216 14.67 -10.37 -9.13
N TYR A 217 14.14 -11.22 -8.25
CA TYR A 217 12.74 -11.63 -8.24
C TYR A 217 11.79 -10.41 -8.12
N TYR A 218 12.05 -9.53 -7.16
CA TYR A 218 11.25 -8.32 -6.94
C TYR A 218 11.44 -7.27 -8.03
N LYS A 219 12.66 -7.12 -8.56
CA LYS A 219 12.94 -6.24 -9.70
C LYS A 219 12.13 -6.67 -10.92
N LYS A 220 12.14 -7.96 -11.24
CA LYS A 220 11.34 -8.53 -12.33
C LYS A 220 9.85 -8.21 -12.14
N TYR A 221 9.34 -8.36 -10.93
CA TYR A 221 7.96 -8.02 -10.61
C TYR A 221 7.67 -6.51 -10.77
N CYS A 222 8.56 -5.64 -10.29
CA CYS A 222 8.46 -4.19 -10.49
C CYS A 222 8.48 -3.81 -11.98
N ASP A 223 9.18 -4.56 -12.83
CA ASP A 223 9.21 -4.32 -14.26
C ASP A 223 7.88 -4.71 -14.91
N TYR A 224 7.24 -5.81 -14.49
CA TYR A 224 5.87 -6.12 -14.87
C TYR A 224 4.86 -5.07 -14.41
N GLU A 225 5.02 -4.51 -13.21
CA GLU A 225 4.17 -3.42 -12.71
C GLU A 225 4.26 -2.18 -13.63
N LYS A 226 5.48 -1.79 -14.02
CA LYS A 226 5.71 -0.67 -14.95
C LYS A 226 5.11 -0.96 -16.33
N GLU A 227 5.29 -2.18 -16.82
CA GLU A 227 4.75 -2.60 -18.10
C GLU A 227 3.22 -2.58 -18.08
N ALA A 228 2.60 -3.15 -17.04
CA ALA A 228 1.16 -3.12 -16.81
C ALA A 228 0.61 -1.69 -16.79
N GLU A 229 1.25 -0.77 -16.05
CA GLU A 229 0.86 0.64 -16.05
C GLU A 229 0.97 1.27 -17.45
N LYS A 230 2.05 0.99 -18.17
CA LYS A 230 2.27 1.52 -19.52
C LYS A 230 1.15 1.08 -20.47
N ILE A 231 0.85 -0.22 -20.54
CA ILE A 231 -0.16 -0.75 -21.45
C ILE A 231 -1.58 -0.36 -21.03
N ALA A 232 -1.89 -0.39 -19.73
CA ALA A 232 -3.18 0.04 -19.18
C ALA A 232 -3.44 1.53 -19.45
N ARG A 233 -2.43 2.38 -19.29
CA ARG A 233 -2.53 3.82 -19.58
C ARG A 233 -2.80 4.09 -21.05
N ASN A 234 -2.20 3.32 -21.96
CA ASN A 234 -2.47 3.44 -23.39
C ASN A 234 -3.95 3.16 -23.70
N GLU A 235 -4.53 2.10 -23.12
CA GLU A 235 -5.95 1.80 -23.27
C GLU A 235 -6.84 2.88 -22.63
N ARG A 236 -6.48 3.39 -21.46
CA ARG A 236 -7.20 4.50 -20.80
C ARG A 236 -7.19 5.79 -21.63
N ASN A 237 -6.11 6.06 -22.36
CA ASN A 237 -6.04 7.22 -23.26
C ASN A 237 -6.99 7.03 -24.45
N LYS A 238 -7.02 5.85 -25.07
CA LYS A 238 -7.98 5.52 -26.15
C LYS A 238 -9.42 5.69 -25.68
N TYR A 239 -9.73 5.13 -24.50
CA TYR A 239 -11.01 5.25 -23.82
C TYR A 239 -11.43 6.72 -23.64
N SER A 240 -10.56 7.52 -23.04
CA SER A 240 -10.84 8.91 -22.71
C SER A 240 -11.18 9.74 -23.94
N THR A 241 -10.56 9.45 -25.08
CA THR A 241 -10.83 10.14 -26.35
C THR A 241 -12.14 9.68 -26.99
N ASN A 242 -12.46 8.39 -26.93
CA ASN A 242 -13.52 7.80 -27.76
C ASN A 242 -14.88 7.70 -27.07
N ILE A 243 -14.94 7.79 -25.74
CA ILE A 243 -16.16 7.48 -25.02
C ILE A 243 -17.33 8.41 -25.32
N ILE A 244 -17.09 9.71 -25.39
CA ILE A 244 -18.14 10.68 -25.72
C ILE A 244 -18.68 10.39 -27.12
N ARG A 245 -17.78 10.14 -28.08
CA ARG A 245 -18.14 9.79 -29.46
C ARG A 245 -18.99 8.51 -29.54
N TYR A 246 -18.72 7.52 -28.68
CA TYR A 246 -19.50 6.29 -28.62
C TYR A 246 -20.96 6.56 -28.21
N TYR A 247 -21.18 7.35 -27.16
CA TYR A 247 -22.53 7.65 -26.68
C TYR A 247 -23.27 8.63 -27.60
N THR A 248 -22.61 9.70 -28.07
CA THR A 248 -23.23 10.66 -28.98
C THR A 248 -23.54 10.03 -30.34
N GLY A 249 -22.66 9.17 -30.87
CA GLY A 249 -22.88 8.47 -32.13
C GLY A 249 -24.05 7.48 -32.10
N GLN A 250 -24.46 7.02 -30.92
CA GLN A 250 -25.62 6.15 -30.72
C GLN A 250 -26.85 6.89 -30.20
N ASN A 251 -26.81 8.22 -30.12
CA ASN A 251 -27.89 9.05 -29.54
C ASN A 251 -28.27 8.65 -28.11
N ILE A 252 -27.31 8.14 -27.33
CA ILE A 252 -27.53 7.82 -25.91
C ILE A 252 -27.34 9.11 -25.10
N PRO A 253 -28.36 9.60 -24.37
CA PRO A 253 -28.24 10.80 -23.55
C PRO A 253 -27.30 10.57 -22.35
N CYS A 254 -26.67 11.65 -21.87
CA CYS A 254 -25.87 11.61 -20.66
C CYS A 254 -26.78 11.34 -19.45
N PRO A 255 -26.40 10.42 -18.53
CA PRO A 255 -27.17 10.22 -17.31
C PRO A 255 -27.04 11.46 -16.41
N PHE A 256 -28.05 11.71 -15.57
CA PHE A 256 -28.04 12.75 -14.53
C PHE A 256 -28.16 14.20 -15.03
N GLY A 257 -28.65 14.41 -16.26
CA GLY A 257 -29.06 15.73 -16.75
C GLY A 257 -27.91 16.63 -17.22
N PHE A 258 -26.70 16.09 -17.38
CA PHE A 258 -25.60 16.80 -18.03
C PHE A 258 -25.75 16.80 -19.55
N SER A 259 -25.10 17.74 -20.23
CA SER A 259 -24.81 17.60 -21.67
C SER A 259 -23.49 16.87 -21.88
N TRP A 260 -23.39 16.06 -22.93
CA TRP A 260 -22.10 15.51 -23.39
C TRP A 260 -21.11 16.60 -23.82
N ASN A 261 -21.58 17.82 -24.09
CA ASN A 261 -20.73 18.96 -24.42
C ASN A 261 -20.17 19.66 -23.18
N ASP A 262 -20.71 19.39 -21.99
CA ASP A 262 -20.33 20.04 -20.74
C ASP A 262 -19.20 19.28 -20.03
N ASN A 263 -18.09 19.04 -20.73
CA ASN A 263 -16.98 18.21 -20.25
C ASN A 263 -16.27 18.77 -19.00
N TRP A 264 -16.59 20.00 -18.60
CA TRP A 264 -16.10 20.63 -17.37
C TRP A 264 -16.94 20.23 -16.14
N ASN A 265 -18.17 19.74 -16.34
CA ASN A 265 -19.11 19.42 -15.27
C ASN A 265 -18.96 17.98 -14.75
N TYR A 266 -18.20 17.13 -15.44
CA TYR A 266 -18.01 15.73 -15.05
C TYR A 266 -16.63 15.19 -15.40
N GLN A 267 -16.22 14.17 -14.65
CA GLN A 267 -15.03 13.37 -14.88
C GLN A 267 -15.42 12.02 -15.47
N LYS A 268 -14.46 11.40 -16.19
CA LYS A 268 -14.66 10.10 -16.81
C LYS A 268 -14.27 8.97 -15.89
N CYS A 269 -15.21 8.52 -15.08
CA CYS A 269 -14.99 7.53 -14.03
C CYS A 269 -15.14 6.12 -14.61
N HIS A 270 -14.21 5.24 -14.26
CA HIS A 270 -14.35 3.81 -14.53
C HIS A 270 -15.29 3.19 -13.48
N ILE A 271 -16.25 2.37 -13.89
CA ILE A 271 -17.15 1.69 -12.93
C ILE A 271 -16.37 0.61 -12.19
N TYR A 272 -15.77 -0.32 -12.93
CA TYR A 272 -14.80 -1.27 -12.41
C TYR A 272 -13.40 -0.67 -12.54
N GLU A 273 -12.72 -0.55 -11.41
CA GLU A 273 -11.66 0.45 -11.25
C GLU A 273 -10.42 0.18 -12.08
N TYR A 274 -9.86 1.27 -12.59
CA TYR A 274 -8.62 1.23 -13.37
C TYR A 274 -7.48 0.54 -12.61
N TYR A 275 -7.30 0.83 -11.31
CA TYR A 275 -6.21 0.22 -10.56
C TYR A 275 -6.40 -1.28 -10.39
N MET A 276 -7.64 -1.74 -10.20
CA MET A 276 -7.96 -3.17 -10.07
C MET A 276 -7.70 -3.91 -11.38
N LEU A 277 -8.10 -3.30 -12.51
CA LEU A 277 -7.79 -3.82 -13.84
C LEU A 277 -6.28 -3.85 -14.09
N ARG A 278 -5.55 -2.80 -13.71
CA ARG A 278 -4.09 -2.74 -13.80
C ARG A 278 -3.42 -3.86 -12.99
N ASP A 279 -3.86 -4.08 -11.75
CA ASP A 279 -3.28 -5.14 -10.91
C ASP A 279 -3.56 -6.52 -11.53
N LYS A 280 -4.74 -6.73 -12.13
CA LYS A 280 -5.04 -7.95 -12.88
C LYS A 280 -4.17 -8.12 -14.13
N ILE A 281 -3.88 -7.04 -14.84
CA ILE A 281 -2.94 -7.04 -15.97
C ILE A 281 -1.53 -7.40 -15.51
N GLU A 282 -1.06 -6.81 -14.41
CA GLU A 282 0.23 -7.14 -13.79
C GLU A 282 0.33 -8.64 -13.46
N GLU A 283 -0.71 -9.24 -12.87
CA GLU A 283 -0.77 -10.68 -12.62
C GLU A 283 -0.69 -11.51 -13.91
N CYS A 284 -1.37 -11.07 -14.98
CA CYS A 284 -1.35 -11.76 -16.27
C CYS A 284 0.04 -11.71 -16.92
N LEU A 285 0.73 -10.57 -16.86
CA LEU A 285 2.10 -10.45 -17.34
C LEU A 285 3.05 -11.36 -16.56
N TYR A 286 2.91 -11.40 -15.24
CA TYR A 286 3.73 -12.28 -14.40
C TYR A 286 3.51 -13.77 -14.69
N THR A 287 2.28 -14.17 -14.98
CA THR A 287 1.90 -15.57 -15.28
C THR A 287 1.93 -15.91 -16.77
N ASN A 288 2.33 -14.98 -17.63
CA ASN A 288 2.29 -15.09 -19.09
C ASN A 288 0.89 -15.45 -19.66
N ASN A 289 -0.19 -15.03 -19.00
CA ASN A 289 -1.56 -15.25 -19.45
C ASN A 289 -2.04 -14.11 -20.38
N VAL A 290 -1.61 -14.17 -21.64
CA VAL A 290 -1.89 -13.14 -22.66
C VAL A 290 -3.39 -12.95 -22.90
N ASN A 291 -4.17 -14.04 -22.89
CA ASN A 291 -5.61 -13.98 -23.17
C ASN A 291 -6.38 -13.21 -22.09
N GLU A 292 -6.11 -13.46 -20.80
CA GLU A 292 -6.73 -12.67 -19.74
C GLU A 292 -6.20 -11.25 -19.69
N CYS A 293 -4.91 -11.03 -19.99
CA CYS A 293 -4.35 -9.69 -20.12
C CYS A 293 -5.17 -8.84 -21.12
N ASN A 294 -5.41 -9.39 -22.31
CA ASN A 294 -6.19 -8.73 -23.36
C ASN A 294 -7.64 -8.46 -22.94
N LYS A 295 -8.24 -9.36 -22.17
CA LYS A 295 -9.59 -9.15 -21.63
C LYS A 295 -9.64 -7.98 -20.65
N TYR A 296 -8.71 -7.87 -19.71
CA TYR A 296 -8.65 -6.74 -18.79
C TYR A 296 -8.32 -5.42 -19.50
N LEU A 297 -7.44 -5.45 -20.50
CA LEU A 297 -7.16 -4.28 -21.35
C LEU A 297 -8.42 -3.81 -22.08
N ALA A 298 -9.20 -4.74 -22.66
CA ALA A 298 -10.46 -4.42 -23.31
C ALA A 298 -11.48 -3.81 -22.33
N MET A 299 -11.50 -4.25 -21.07
CA MET A 299 -12.36 -3.67 -20.04
C MET A 299 -11.97 -2.23 -19.65
N ILE A 300 -10.69 -1.85 -19.76
CA ILE A 300 -10.25 -0.46 -19.55
C ILE A 300 -10.76 0.44 -20.67
N SER A 301 -10.74 -0.06 -21.91
CA SER A 301 -11.16 0.69 -23.09
C SER A 301 -12.64 0.58 -23.44
N ASP A 302 -13.40 -0.23 -22.71
CA ASP A 302 -14.82 -0.43 -22.91
C ASP A 302 -15.66 0.80 -22.51
N PRO A 303 -16.40 1.43 -23.44
CA PRO A 303 -17.29 2.54 -23.13
C PRO A 303 -18.35 2.22 -22.09
N GLU A 304 -18.71 0.94 -21.93
CA GLU A 304 -19.70 0.53 -20.92
C GLU A 304 -19.12 0.53 -19.50
N ASN A 305 -17.80 0.49 -19.32
CA ASN A 305 -17.14 0.59 -18.01
C ASN A 305 -17.01 2.05 -17.53
N PHE A 306 -18.08 2.83 -17.67
CA PHE A 306 -18.06 4.28 -17.53
C PHE A 306 -19.26 4.82 -16.78
N ILE A 307 -19.01 5.82 -15.94
CA ILE A 307 -20.04 6.70 -15.41
C ILE A 307 -19.52 8.14 -15.38
N PRO A 308 -20.27 9.12 -15.91
CA PRO A 308 -19.92 10.53 -15.74
C PRO A 308 -20.36 10.99 -14.35
N LEU A 309 -19.41 11.47 -13.54
CA LEU A 309 -19.68 12.04 -12.22
C LEU A 309 -18.92 13.36 -12.07
N PRO A 310 -19.48 14.38 -11.39
CA PRO A 310 -18.70 15.52 -10.93
C PRO A 310 -17.49 15.07 -10.11
N GLU A 311 -16.41 15.86 -10.12
CA GLU A 311 -15.15 15.52 -9.44
C GLU A 311 -15.34 15.11 -7.97
N GLU A 312 -16.19 15.83 -7.24
CA GLU A 312 -16.45 15.52 -5.84
C GLU A 312 -17.11 14.14 -5.67
N LEU A 313 -18.10 13.82 -6.52
CA LEU A 313 -18.79 12.53 -6.47
C LEU A 313 -17.93 11.39 -7.00
N HIS A 314 -17.05 11.63 -7.98
CA HIS A 314 -16.06 10.65 -8.43
C HIS A 314 -15.16 10.21 -7.27
N ARG A 315 -14.61 11.17 -6.50
CA ARG A 315 -13.76 10.85 -5.34
C ARG A 315 -14.50 10.04 -4.28
N LYS A 316 -15.80 10.27 -4.09
CA LYS A 316 -16.64 9.47 -3.16
C LYS A 316 -16.96 8.09 -3.73
N PHE A 317 -17.22 8.01 -5.02
CA PHE A 317 -17.47 6.76 -5.72
C PHE A 317 -16.25 5.84 -5.61
N ASP A 318 -15.04 6.33 -5.93
CA ASP A 318 -13.76 5.60 -5.83
C ASP A 318 -13.47 5.12 -4.40
N LYS A 319 -13.90 5.89 -3.38
CA LYS A 319 -13.80 5.50 -1.96
C LYS A 319 -14.88 4.53 -1.50
N HIS A 320 -15.68 3.99 -2.41
CA HIS A 320 -16.83 3.12 -2.12
C HIS A 320 -17.80 3.73 -1.12
N THR A 321 -17.98 5.06 -1.14
CA THR A 321 -18.96 5.74 -0.29
C THR A 321 -20.40 5.39 -0.72
N PHE A 322 -20.60 5.22 -2.03
CA PHE A 322 -21.84 4.74 -2.64
C PHE A 322 -21.53 3.92 -3.90
N THR A 323 -22.50 3.14 -4.36
CA THR A 323 -22.45 2.36 -5.60
C THR A 323 -23.83 2.30 -6.26
N TYR A 324 -23.98 1.53 -7.33
CA TYR A 324 -25.27 1.23 -7.96
C TYR A 324 -25.52 -0.29 -7.98
N VAL A 325 -26.79 -0.66 -7.78
CA VAL A 325 -27.30 -2.03 -7.93
C VAL A 325 -28.52 -1.96 -8.83
N ASN A 326 -28.47 -2.63 -9.99
CA ASN A 326 -29.51 -2.56 -11.01
C ASN A 326 -29.87 -1.10 -11.40
N GLY A 327 -28.86 -0.24 -11.46
CA GLY A 327 -29.00 1.17 -11.85
C GLY A 327 -29.51 2.08 -10.73
N VAL A 328 -29.78 1.55 -9.54
CA VAL A 328 -30.26 2.32 -8.38
C VAL A 328 -29.13 2.54 -7.39
N LEU A 329 -28.95 3.78 -6.94
CA LEU A 329 -27.92 4.16 -5.98
C LEU A 329 -28.09 3.43 -4.64
N LYS A 330 -26.98 2.91 -4.12
CA LYS A 330 -26.87 2.30 -2.81
C LYS A 330 -25.76 2.98 -2.02
N VAL A 331 -26.09 3.42 -0.82
CA VAL A 331 -25.11 3.91 0.16
C VAL A 331 -24.41 2.73 0.79
N VAL A 332 -23.09 2.83 0.96
CA VAL A 332 -22.26 1.72 1.43
C VAL A 332 -21.80 1.92 2.88
N ASN A 333 -21.42 3.15 3.24
CA ASN A 333 -20.85 3.46 4.55
C ASN A 333 -21.49 4.70 5.18
N ASP A 334 -21.06 5.07 6.39
CA ASP A 334 -21.63 6.20 7.14
C ASP A 334 -21.37 7.56 6.47
N GLU A 335 -20.22 7.71 5.79
CA GLU A 335 -19.99 8.88 4.95
C GLU A 335 -21.04 8.99 3.84
N GLY A 336 -21.40 7.85 3.24
CA GLY A 336 -22.43 7.74 2.21
C GLY A 336 -23.82 8.13 2.72
N LYS A 337 -24.15 7.75 3.96
CA LYS A 337 -25.40 8.15 4.61
C LYS A 337 -25.44 9.67 4.77
N ARG A 338 -24.37 10.25 5.30
CA ARG A 338 -24.24 11.69 5.52
C ARG A 338 -24.38 12.48 4.23
N ILE A 339 -23.68 12.10 3.15
CA ILE A 339 -23.78 12.85 1.88
C ILE A 339 -25.15 12.72 1.22
N LYS A 340 -25.86 11.59 1.46
CA LYS A 340 -27.24 11.40 1.01
C LYS A 340 -28.19 12.32 1.77
N GLU A 341 -28.05 12.41 3.10
CA GLU A 341 -28.85 13.30 3.95
C GLU A 341 -28.66 14.79 3.59
N LEU A 342 -27.45 15.18 3.18
CA LEU A 342 -27.14 16.51 2.66
C LEU A 342 -27.71 16.77 1.26
N GLY A 343 -28.38 15.79 0.63
CA GLY A 343 -29.00 15.93 -0.68
C GLY A 343 -28.03 15.93 -1.86
N LEU A 344 -26.72 15.70 -1.64
CA LEU A 344 -25.69 15.74 -2.68
C LEU A 344 -25.86 14.66 -3.75
N LEU A 345 -26.64 13.60 -3.45
CA LEU A 345 -26.90 12.47 -4.34
C LEU A 345 -28.26 12.53 -5.04
N ASN A 346 -29.07 13.58 -4.81
CA ASN A 346 -30.47 13.64 -5.28
C ASN A 346 -30.61 13.52 -6.80
N ASN A 347 -29.67 14.09 -7.56
CA ASN A 347 -29.67 14.02 -9.03
C ASN A 347 -29.08 12.71 -9.58
N TYR A 348 -28.58 11.83 -8.71
CA TYR A 348 -27.81 10.64 -9.06
C TYR A 348 -28.44 9.35 -8.52
N LEU A 349 -29.71 9.39 -8.10
CA LEU A 349 -30.36 8.24 -7.47
C LEU A 349 -30.56 7.06 -8.42
N VAL A 350 -30.74 7.33 -9.71
CA VAL A 350 -31.03 6.31 -10.74
C VAL A 350 -30.28 6.61 -12.03
N ILE A 351 -29.60 5.60 -12.57
CA ILE A 351 -29.02 5.62 -13.91
C ILE A 351 -30.11 5.25 -14.91
N GLN A 352 -30.50 6.18 -15.77
CA GLN A 352 -31.59 5.96 -16.72
C GLN A 352 -31.16 5.11 -17.92
N ARG A 353 -32.12 4.37 -18.49
CA ARG A 353 -32.01 3.80 -19.84
C ARG A 353 -32.05 4.95 -20.87
N PRO A 354 -31.38 4.86 -22.03
CA PRO A 354 -30.63 3.70 -22.52
C PRO A 354 -29.19 3.61 -22.00
N PHE A 355 -28.69 4.62 -21.24
CA PHE A 355 -27.31 4.62 -20.74
C PHE A 355 -27.00 3.43 -19.82
N PHE A 356 -27.95 3.02 -18.98
CA PHE A 356 -27.78 1.83 -18.14
C PHE A 356 -27.97 0.54 -18.94
N SER A 357 -26.90 -0.05 -19.47
CA SER A 357 -26.93 -1.33 -20.18
C SER A 357 -26.71 -2.54 -19.26
N ASP A 358 -26.98 -3.75 -19.74
CA ASP A 358 -26.71 -4.98 -18.98
C ASP A 358 -25.20 -5.20 -18.80
N LYS A 359 -24.39 -4.78 -19.78
CA LYS A 359 -22.93 -4.80 -19.67
C LYS A 359 -22.41 -3.81 -18.63
N LYS A 360 -23.07 -2.65 -18.49
CA LYS A 360 -22.79 -1.70 -17.41
C LYS A 360 -23.14 -2.26 -16.04
N ASN A 361 -24.28 -2.97 -15.93
CA ASN A 361 -24.64 -3.68 -14.70
C ASN A 361 -23.58 -4.74 -14.33
N TYR A 362 -23.05 -5.47 -15.31
CA TYR A 362 -21.94 -6.40 -15.10
C TYR A 362 -20.71 -5.73 -14.46
N TYR A 363 -20.32 -4.52 -14.90
CA TYR A 363 -19.22 -3.78 -14.26
C TYR A 363 -19.53 -3.36 -12.82
N PHE A 364 -20.76 -2.94 -12.52
CA PHE A 364 -21.17 -2.64 -11.14
C PHE A 364 -21.14 -3.89 -10.26
N GLU A 365 -21.63 -5.03 -10.75
CA GLU A 365 -21.54 -6.30 -10.02
C GLU A 365 -20.10 -6.70 -9.74
N MET A 366 -19.20 -6.51 -10.71
CA MET A 366 -17.78 -6.76 -10.52
C MET A 366 -17.18 -5.85 -9.44
N ARG A 367 -17.49 -4.55 -9.47
CA ARG A 367 -17.07 -3.58 -8.44
C ARG A 367 -17.54 -4.02 -7.05
N ASN A 368 -18.85 -4.25 -6.90
CA ASN A 368 -19.48 -4.55 -5.61
C ASN A 368 -18.98 -5.85 -4.98
N LYS A 369 -18.72 -6.88 -5.81
CA LYS A 369 -18.16 -8.16 -5.35
C LYS A 369 -16.77 -8.02 -4.74
N THR A 370 -15.93 -7.11 -5.23
CA THR A 370 -14.56 -6.99 -4.70
C THR A 370 -14.52 -6.19 -3.41
N THR A 371 -15.50 -5.31 -3.20
CA THR A 371 -15.54 -4.37 -2.08
C THR A 371 -16.32 -4.90 -0.89
N ASN A 372 -16.76 -6.17 -0.91
CA ASN A 372 -17.69 -6.77 0.06
C ASN A 372 -18.94 -5.90 0.29
N VAL A 373 -19.38 -5.21 -0.75
CA VAL A 373 -20.60 -4.42 -0.73
C VAL A 373 -21.72 -5.35 -1.19
N PHE A 374 -22.34 -5.99 -0.21
CA PHE A 374 -23.40 -7.02 -0.30
C PHE A 374 -22.95 -8.44 -0.67
#